data_AF-A0AB39WJG1-F1
#
_entry.id   AF-A0AB39WJG1-F1
#
_cell.length_a   1.000
_cell.length_b   1.000
_cell.length_c   1.000
_cell.angle_alpha   90.00
_cell.angle_beta   90.00
_cell.angle_gamma   90.00
#
_symmetry.space_group_name_H-M   'P 1'
#
loop_
_entity.id
_entity.type
_entity.pdbx_description
1 polymer ?
#
loop_
_entity_poly.entity_id
_entity_poly.type
_entity_poly.pdbx_seq_one_letter_code
_entity_poly.pdbx_strand_id
1 'polypeptide(L)'
;MRNKIPILSIYLFLIIGCSPSKNELFKETDSFVESLQTTYESYGILGGSEHSKTTNDGLYSIMPVGRLINVKIQKVAESGEYEELKQDLKDHYEGNPKVNDVYICQAGTIMIDCRN
;
A
#
# COMPACT_ATOMS: atom_id res chain seq x y z
N MET A 1 31.92 43.29 5.65
CA MET A 1 30.54 43.00 6.10
C MET A 1 29.79 42.29 4.98
N ARG A 2 29.40 41.04 5.25
CA ARG A 2 28.19 40.33 4.79
C ARG A 2 28.02 39.99 3.29
N ASN A 3 28.42 38.75 2.96
CA ASN A 3 27.99 37.92 1.83
C ASN A 3 26.47 37.99 1.59
N LYS A 4 26.03 37.87 0.32
CA LYS A 4 24.80 37.13 -0.07
C LYS A 4 24.93 36.56 -1.48
N ILE A 5 25.13 35.24 -1.56
CA ILE A 5 24.90 34.43 -2.76
C ILE A 5 23.38 34.22 -2.86
N PRO A 6 22.71 34.50 -3.98
CA PRO A 6 21.36 33.99 -4.18
C PRO A 6 21.47 32.52 -4.62
N ILE A 7 21.36 31.60 -3.66
CA ILE A 7 21.07 30.20 -3.97
C ILE A 7 19.61 30.18 -4.44
N LEU A 8 19.42 30.13 -5.76
CA LEU A 8 18.13 29.88 -6.38
C LEU A 8 17.74 28.43 -6.03
N SER A 9 17.01 28.28 -4.93
CA SER A 9 16.53 26.99 -4.45
C SER A 9 15.53 26.43 -5.47
N ILE A 10 15.97 25.41 -6.21
CA ILE A 10 15.11 24.56 -7.04
C ILE A 10 14.12 23.90 -6.08
N TYR A 11 12.90 24.40 -6.03
CA TYR A 11 11.77 23.69 -5.44
C TYR A 11 11.28 22.66 -6.46
N LEU A 12 11.99 21.52 -6.51
CA LEU A 12 11.46 20.30 -7.08
C LEU A 12 10.99 19.41 -5.92
N PHE A 13 9.74 19.59 -5.51
CA PHE A 13 9.04 18.59 -4.71
C PHE A 13 7.66 18.37 -5.33
N LEU A 14 7.65 17.48 -6.32
CA LEU A 14 6.84 16.26 -6.28
C LEU A 14 5.35 16.48 -5.96
N ILE A 15 4.63 17.05 -6.92
CA ILE A 15 3.20 16.73 -7.11
C ILE A 15 3.08 15.31 -7.66
N ILE A 16 3.40 14.30 -6.85
CA ILE A 16 3.15 12.90 -7.22
C ILE A 16 1.64 12.73 -7.18
N GLY A 17 1.08 12.45 -8.34
CA GLY A 17 -0.35 12.48 -8.58
C GLY A 17 -1.11 11.54 -7.64
N CYS A 18 -2.24 12.03 -7.15
CA CYS A 18 -3.39 11.16 -6.93
C CYS A 18 -3.72 10.49 -8.27
N SER A 19 -3.09 9.35 -8.56
CA SER A 19 -3.58 8.51 -9.64
C SER A 19 -4.94 7.95 -9.18
N PRO A 20 -6.00 8.04 -10.00
CA PRO A 20 -7.29 7.43 -9.68
C PRO A 20 -7.17 5.95 -9.29
N SER A 21 -6.16 5.26 -9.83
CA SER A 21 -5.82 3.87 -9.53
C SER A 21 -5.49 3.60 -8.05
N LYS A 22 -4.80 4.52 -7.37
CA LYS A 22 -4.41 4.36 -5.97
C LYS A 22 -5.59 4.56 -5.02
N ASN A 23 -6.58 5.38 -5.40
CA ASN A 23 -7.76 5.59 -4.55
C ASN A 23 -8.56 4.29 -4.39
N GLU A 24 -8.78 3.55 -5.47
CA GLU A 24 -9.45 2.24 -5.39
C GLU A 24 -8.64 1.23 -4.57
N LEU A 25 -7.31 1.18 -4.76
CA LEU A 25 -6.41 0.36 -3.95
C LEU A 25 -6.58 0.65 -2.45
N PHE A 26 -6.53 1.93 -2.06
CA PHE A 26 -6.66 2.31 -0.66
C PHE A 26 -8.03 1.95 -0.11
N LYS A 27 -9.10 2.25 -0.85
CA LYS A 27 -10.46 1.88 -0.46
C LYS A 27 -10.63 0.38 -0.20
N GLU A 28 -10.15 -0.47 -1.10
CA GLU A 28 -10.28 -1.93 -0.95
C GLU A 28 -9.40 -2.46 0.18
N THR A 29 -8.18 -1.93 0.35
CA THR A 29 -7.33 -2.31 1.49
C THR A 29 -7.91 -1.84 2.83
N ASP A 30 -8.45 -0.63 2.92
CA ASP A 30 -9.15 -0.11 4.10
C ASP A 30 -10.33 -1.02 4.48
N SER A 31 -11.12 -1.45 3.48
CA SER A 31 -12.23 -2.39 3.68
C SER A 31 -11.77 -3.68 4.33
N PHE A 32 -10.62 -4.25 3.92
CA PHE A 32 -10.06 -5.44 4.55
C PHE A 32 -9.47 -5.18 5.95
N VAL A 33 -8.82 -4.04 6.16
CA VAL A 33 -8.33 -3.66 7.49
C VAL A 33 -9.48 -3.56 8.49
N GLU A 34 -10.59 -2.92 8.08
CA GLU A 34 -11.78 -2.78 8.91
C GLU A 34 -12.51 -4.12 9.12
N SER A 35 -12.58 -4.96 8.08
CA SER A 35 -13.22 -6.26 8.19
C SER A 35 -12.50 -7.16 9.20
N LEU A 36 -11.16 -7.07 9.29
CA LEU A 36 -10.32 -7.78 10.26
C LEU A 36 -10.54 -7.38 11.74
N GLN A 37 -11.29 -6.31 11.99
CA GLN A 37 -11.67 -5.86 13.34
C GLN A 37 -13.14 -6.11 13.66
N THR A 38 -13.97 -6.39 12.65
CA THR A 38 -15.43 -6.35 12.79
C THR A 38 -16.14 -7.61 12.32
N THR A 39 -15.80 -8.10 11.13
CA THR A 39 -16.51 -9.19 10.44
C THR A 39 -15.71 -10.49 10.49
N TYR A 40 -14.39 -10.37 10.37
CA TYR A 40 -13.45 -11.47 10.41
C TYR A 40 -12.45 -11.19 11.53
N GLU A 41 -12.16 -12.17 12.38
CA GLU A 41 -10.98 -12.09 13.25
C GLU A 41 -9.70 -12.45 12.47
N SER A 42 -9.83 -13.24 11.41
CA SER A 42 -8.77 -13.62 10.47
C SER A 42 -9.38 -14.22 9.21
N TYR A 43 -8.77 -13.97 8.05
CA TYR A 43 -9.04 -14.72 6.83
C TYR A 43 -8.32 -16.07 6.86
N GLY A 44 -8.81 -17.05 6.10
CA GLY A 44 -8.14 -18.36 5.99
C GLY A 44 -6.81 -18.26 5.22
N ILE A 45 -5.81 -19.07 5.58
CA ILE A 45 -4.53 -19.10 4.86
C ILE A 45 -4.69 -19.66 3.44
N LEU A 46 -5.64 -20.58 3.26
CA LEU A 46 -5.98 -21.21 1.97
C LEU A 46 -7.28 -20.65 1.35
N GLY A 47 -7.99 -19.78 2.07
CA GLY A 47 -9.28 -19.18 1.69
C GLY A 47 -9.21 -17.65 1.55
N GLY A 48 -8.04 -17.11 1.25
CA GLY A 48 -7.89 -15.68 0.96
C GLY A 48 -8.32 -15.33 -0.46
N SER A 49 -8.27 -16.29 -1.37
CA SER A 49 -8.43 -16.07 -2.81
C SER A 49 -9.87 -15.77 -3.21
N GLU A 50 -10.88 -16.34 -2.53
CA GLU A 50 -12.29 -16.00 -2.78
C GLU A 50 -12.63 -14.54 -2.45
N HIS A 51 -11.82 -13.92 -1.59
CA HIS A 51 -11.96 -12.52 -1.20
C HIS A 51 -11.06 -11.59 -2.02
N SER A 52 -10.21 -12.13 -2.89
CA SER A 52 -9.29 -11.33 -3.70
C SER A 52 -10.05 -10.31 -4.55
N LYS A 53 -9.51 -9.09 -4.60
CA LYS A 53 -10.00 -7.99 -5.43
C LYS A 53 -8.91 -7.57 -6.40
N THR A 54 -9.31 -7.17 -7.60
CA THR A 54 -8.43 -6.51 -8.55
C THR A 54 -9.03 -5.14 -8.82
N THR A 55 -8.20 -4.09 -8.81
CA THR A 55 -8.66 -2.73 -9.13
C THR A 55 -9.25 -2.69 -10.54
N ASN A 56 -10.18 -1.77 -10.82
CA ASN A 56 -10.89 -1.73 -12.10
C ASN A 56 -9.97 -1.53 -13.31
N ASP A 57 -8.82 -0.89 -13.10
CA ASP A 57 -7.78 -0.72 -14.11
C ASP A 57 -6.85 -1.93 -14.28
N GLY A 58 -7.02 -2.97 -13.46
CA GLY A 58 -6.23 -4.19 -13.48
C GLY A 58 -4.83 -4.06 -12.92
N LEU A 59 -4.45 -2.91 -12.33
CA LEU A 59 -3.07 -2.66 -11.90
C LEU A 59 -2.69 -3.41 -10.63
N TYR A 60 -3.61 -3.52 -9.67
CA TYR A 60 -3.32 -4.12 -8.37
C TYR A 60 -4.26 -5.28 -8.07
N SER A 61 -3.69 -6.36 -7.53
CA SER A 61 -4.42 -7.46 -6.89
C SER A 61 -4.26 -7.35 -5.39
N ILE A 62 -5.36 -7.47 -4.65
CA ILE A 62 -5.44 -7.26 -3.21
C ILE A 62 -6.10 -8.50 -2.60
N MET A 63 -5.37 -9.23 -1.77
CA MET A 63 -5.82 -10.51 -1.22
C MET A 63 -5.56 -10.57 0.27
N PRO A 64 -6.59 -10.67 1.12
CA PRO A 64 -6.39 -10.91 2.54
C PRO A 64 -5.99 -12.38 2.79
N VAL A 65 -5.02 -12.61 3.69
CA VAL A 65 -4.55 -13.94 4.09
C VAL A 65 -4.22 -13.90 5.58
N GLY A 66 -4.95 -14.64 6.41
CA GLY A 66 -4.79 -14.49 7.85
C GLY A 66 -5.22 -13.10 8.30
N ARG A 67 -4.36 -12.45 9.10
CA ARG A 67 -4.43 -11.01 9.42
C ARG A 67 -3.44 -10.17 8.60
N LEU A 68 -3.09 -10.64 7.42
CA LEU A 68 -2.25 -9.93 6.46
C LEU A 68 -3.09 -9.55 5.23
N ILE A 69 -2.71 -8.48 4.55
CA ILE A 69 -3.28 -8.13 3.25
C ILE A 69 -2.13 -8.07 2.25
N ASN A 70 -2.19 -8.92 1.23
CA ASN A 70 -1.19 -9.00 0.17
C ASN A 70 -1.62 -8.10 -1.00
N VAL A 71 -0.76 -7.17 -1.39
CA VAL A 71 -0.93 -6.28 -2.54
C VAL A 71 0.12 -6.59 -3.59
N LYS A 72 -0.31 -6.94 -4.80
CA LYS A 72 0.55 -7.30 -5.93
C LYS A 72 0.32 -6.36 -7.11
N ILE A 73 1.41 -5.90 -7.73
CA ILE A 73 1.36 -5.21 -9.03
C ILE A 73 1.21 -6.28 -10.13
N GLN A 74 0.19 -6.17 -10.96
CA GLN A 74 -0.16 -7.21 -11.93
C GLN A 74 0.69 -7.16 -13.21
N LYS A 75 1.19 -5.98 -13.59
CA LYS A 75 2.17 -5.85 -14.66
C LYS A 75 3.54 -6.35 -14.20
N VAL A 76 4.41 -6.67 -15.15
CA VAL A 76 5.84 -6.82 -14.87
C VAL A 76 6.32 -5.49 -14.29
N ALA A 77 6.77 -5.52 -13.04
CA ALA A 77 7.15 -4.34 -12.28
C ALA A 77 8.57 -4.50 -11.75
N GLU A 78 9.30 -3.39 -11.74
CA GLU A 78 10.66 -3.34 -11.20
C GLU A 78 10.65 -3.15 -9.69
N SER A 79 11.80 -3.37 -9.04
CA SER A 79 11.92 -3.21 -7.59
C SER A 79 11.55 -1.79 -7.13
N GLY A 80 11.89 -0.76 -7.92
CA GLY A 80 11.53 0.62 -7.63
C GLY A 80 10.02 0.86 -7.51
N GLU A 81 9.21 0.22 -8.35
CA GLU A 81 7.75 0.37 -8.32
C GLU A 81 7.13 -0.27 -7.07
N TYR A 82 7.70 -1.37 -6.60
CA TYR A 82 7.31 -1.98 -5.32
C TYR A 82 7.73 -1.12 -4.12
N GLU A 83 8.90 -0.47 -4.19
CA GLU A 83 9.34 0.45 -3.13
C GLU A 83 8.47 1.70 -3.07
N GLU A 84 8.11 2.28 -4.23
CA GLU A 84 7.16 3.39 -4.31
C GLU A 84 5.80 3.01 -3.74
N LEU A 85 5.23 1.88 -4.18
CA LEU A 85 3.93 1.41 -3.69
C LEU A 85 3.96 1.09 -2.19
N LYS A 86 5.08 0.54 -1.69
CA LYS A 86 5.27 0.30 -0.25
C LYS A 86 5.24 1.62 0.51
N GLN A 87 5.91 2.66 -0.01
CA GLN A 87 5.92 3.98 0.62
C GLN A 87 4.52 4.61 0.60
N ASP A 88 3.81 4.55 -0.53
CA ASP A 88 2.43 5.04 -0.63
C ASP A 88 1.51 4.40 0.42
N LEU A 89 1.60 3.08 0.59
CA LEU A 89 0.81 2.34 1.58
C LEU A 89 1.26 2.64 3.02
N LYS A 90 2.56 2.83 3.26
CA LYS A 90 3.08 3.28 4.57
C LYS A 90 2.52 4.65 4.95
N ASP A 91 2.55 5.59 4.02
CA ASP A 91 2.05 6.94 4.23
C ASP A 91 0.53 6.92 4.45
N HIS A 92 -0.21 6.12 3.70
CA HIS A 92 -1.67 5.96 3.86
C HIS A 92 -2.06 5.39 5.23
N TYR A 93 -1.30 4.43 5.76
CA TYR A 93 -1.56 3.80 7.06
C TYR A 93 -0.80 4.42 8.23
N GLU A 94 -0.11 5.55 8.03
CA GLU A 94 0.64 6.21 9.09
C GLU A 94 -0.29 6.57 10.27
N GLY A 95 0.09 6.11 11.47
CA GLY A 95 -0.68 6.34 12.69
C GLY A 95 -1.97 5.51 12.82
N ASN A 96 -2.28 4.62 11.89
CA ASN A 96 -3.42 3.72 12.01
C ASN A 96 -3.08 2.55 12.96
N PRO A 97 -3.71 2.43 14.15
CA PRO A 97 -3.36 1.40 15.13
C PRO A 97 -3.78 -0.02 14.71
N LYS A 98 -4.51 -0.17 13.60
CA LYS A 98 -4.94 -1.48 13.06
C LYS A 98 -3.89 -2.10 12.12
N VAL A 99 -2.86 -1.33 11.76
CA VAL A 99 -1.78 -1.74 10.86
C VAL A 99 -0.45 -1.58 11.59
N ASN A 100 0.28 -2.68 11.76
CA ASN A 100 1.56 -2.70 12.45
C ASN A 100 2.71 -2.27 11.54
N ASP A 101 2.73 -2.76 10.30
CA ASP A 101 3.78 -2.47 9.33
C ASP A 101 3.28 -2.73 7.91
N VAL A 102 4.00 -2.15 6.95
CA VAL A 102 3.83 -2.38 5.52
C VAL A 102 5.20 -2.70 4.92
N TYR A 103 5.38 -3.89 4.35
CA TYR A 103 6.70 -4.31 3.88
C TYR A 103 6.64 -5.14 2.60
N ILE A 104 7.71 -5.11 1.81
CA ILE A 104 7.86 -6.01 0.66
C ILE A 104 8.18 -7.40 1.17
N CYS A 105 7.40 -8.40 0.74
CA CYS A 105 7.66 -9.79 1.02
C CYS A 105 8.49 -10.44 -0.11
N GLN A 106 9.18 -11.53 0.23
CA GLN A 106 10.09 -12.22 -0.71
C GLN A 106 9.39 -12.81 -1.95
N ALA A 107 8.05 -12.89 -1.96
CA ALA A 107 7.26 -13.34 -3.10
C ALA A 107 6.99 -12.22 -4.14
N GLY A 108 7.59 -11.04 -3.99
CA GLY A 108 7.41 -9.93 -4.92
C GLY A 108 6.03 -9.27 -4.79
N THR A 109 5.58 -9.07 -3.56
CA THR A 109 4.34 -8.36 -3.23
C THR A 109 4.57 -7.50 -1.98
N ILE A 110 3.63 -6.62 -1.68
CA ILE A 110 3.61 -5.85 -0.43
C ILE A 110 2.63 -6.52 0.53
N MET A 111 3.04 -6.62 1.79
CA MET A 111 2.20 -7.07 2.88
C MET A 111 1.84 -5.89 3.77
N ILE A 112 0.56 -5.72 4.05
CA ILE A 112 0.03 -4.87 5.11
C ILE A 112 -0.24 -5.80 6.30
N ASP A 113 0.48 -5.61 7.39
CA ASP A 113 0.41 -6.46 8.57
C ASP A 113 -0.59 -5.91 9.58
N CYS A 114 -1.68 -6.64 9.80
CA CYS A 114 -2.75 -6.30 10.76
C CYS A 114 -2.81 -7.31 11.92
N ARG A 115 -1.75 -8.08 12.17
CA ARG A 115 -1.67 -8.98 13.33
C ARG A 115 -1.70 -8.17 14.64
N ASN A 116 -1.95 -8.82 15.78
CA ASN A 116 -1.90 -8.18 17.10
C ASN A 116 -0.75 -8.76 17.90
#